data_AF-A0A963IRJ4-F1
#
_entry.id   AF-A0A963IRJ4-F1
#
_cell.length_a   1.000
_cell.length_b   1.000
_cell.length_c   1.000
_cell.angle_alpha   90.00
_cell.angle_beta   90.00
_cell.angle_gamma   90.00
#
_symmetry.space_group_name_H-M   'P 1'
#
loop_
_entity.id
_entity.type
_entity.pdbx_description
1 polymer ?
#
loop_
_entity_poly.entity_id
_entity_poly.type
_entity_poly.pdbx_seq_one_letter_code
_entity_poly.pdbx_strand_id
1 'polypeptide(L)'
;GEGGVLRAIQAMVPAHAAELNKTGPWAVDAQTTSDGAVLSVKALTAEDLAKARALGFFGLMAKGSHHQPHHLAMATGMMNH
;
A
#
# COMPACT_ATOMS: atom_id res chain seq x y z
N GLY A 1 -16.97 -3.19 2.56
CA GLY A 1 -16.92 -3.27 4.04
C GLY A 1 -17.85 -2.23 4.63
N GLU A 2 -18.13 -2.24 5.93
CA GLU A 2 -19.06 -1.29 6.55
C GLU A 2 -18.39 -0.43 7.63
N GLY A 3 -18.90 0.79 7.82
CA GLY A 3 -18.50 1.70 8.89
C GLY A 3 -16.98 1.93 8.96
N GLY A 4 -16.36 1.58 10.08
CA GLY A 4 -14.93 1.79 10.33
C GLY A 4 -14.02 1.02 9.37
N VAL A 5 -14.42 -0.18 8.94
CA VAL A 5 -13.63 -1.01 8.01
C VAL A 5 -13.57 -0.35 6.64
N LEU A 6 -14.69 0.19 6.16
CA LEU A 6 -14.74 0.92 4.89
C LEU A 6 -13.82 2.14 4.91
N ARG A 7 -13.89 2.95 5.97
CA ARG A 7 -13.02 4.11 6.14
C ARG A 7 -11.54 3.73 6.17
N ALA A 8 -11.21 2.63 6.85
CA ALA A 8 -9.84 2.13 6.89
C ALA A 8 -9.34 1.73 5.50
N ILE A 9 -10.15 0.99 4.71
CA ILE A 9 -9.79 0.61 3.33
C ILE A 9 -9.57 1.86 2.46
N GLN A 10 -10.51 2.81 2.52
CA GLN A 10 -10.46 4.03 1.72
C GLN A 10 -9.30 4.96 2.11
N ALA A 11 -8.80 4.90 3.34
CA ALA A 11 -7.61 5.64 3.78
C ALA A 11 -6.31 4.90 3.43
N MET A 12 -6.26 3.59 3.69
CA MET A 12 -5.03 2.80 3.57
C MET A 12 -4.60 2.61 2.12
N VAL A 13 -5.53 2.26 1.21
CA VAL A 13 -5.19 1.91 -0.18
C VAL A 13 -4.53 3.08 -0.93
N PRO A 14 -5.07 4.32 -0.90
CA PRO A 14 -4.40 5.46 -1.53
C PRO A 14 -3.05 5.83 -0.91
N ALA A 15 -2.93 5.72 0.43
CA ALA A 15 -1.66 5.99 1.11
C ALA A 15 -0.55 5.00 0.66
N HIS A 16 -0.89 3.72 0.52
CA HIS A 16 0.07 2.71 0.05
C HIS A 16 0.40 2.84 -1.43
N ALA A 17 -0.55 3.28 -2.27
CA ALA A 17 -0.26 3.59 -3.67
C ALA A 17 0.81 4.68 -3.80
N ALA A 18 0.74 5.73 -2.98
CA ALA A 18 1.76 6.78 -2.95
C ALA A 18 3.14 6.25 -2.52
N GLU A 19 3.21 5.35 -1.54
CA GLU A 19 4.46 4.73 -1.10
C GLU A 19 5.07 3.76 -2.14
N LEU A 20 4.22 2.99 -2.81
CA LEU A 20 4.65 2.09 -3.89
C LEU A 20 5.26 2.86 -5.06
N ASN A 21 4.69 4.02 -5.42
CA ASN A 21 5.23 4.90 -6.45
C ASN A 21 6.60 5.50 -6.10
N LYS A 22 6.96 5.60 -4.82
CA LYS A 22 8.29 6.10 -4.39
C LYS A 22 9.39 5.05 -4.50
N THR A 23 9.05 3.76 -4.44
CA THR A 23 10.02 2.69 -4.12
C THR A 23 9.95 1.45 -5.01
N GLY A 24 8.98 1.35 -5.92
CA GLY A 24 8.78 0.19 -6.78
C GLY A 24 9.04 0.46 -8.26
N PRO A 25 9.28 -0.59 -9.08
CA PRO A 25 9.33 -0.48 -10.54
C PRO A 25 7.93 -0.31 -11.17
N TRP A 26 6.92 0.03 -10.36
CA TRP A 26 5.52 0.08 -10.76
C TRP A 26 4.99 1.51 -10.72
N ALA A 27 4.16 1.84 -11.70
CA ALA A 27 3.26 2.97 -11.61
C ALA A 27 1.94 2.48 -11.01
N VAL A 28 1.59 3.01 -9.85
CA VAL A 28 0.43 2.58 -9.06
C VAL A 28 -0.57 3.72 -8.93
N ASP A 29 -1.84 3.42 -9.11
CA ASP A 29 -2.95 4.35 -8.89
C ASP A 29 -3.98 3.73 -7.96
N ALA A 30 -4.71 4.58 -7.22
CA ALA A 30 -5.74 4.12 -6.31
C ALA A 30 -6.98 5.01 -6.38
N GLN A 31 -8.15 4.37 -6.39
CA GLN A 31 -9.44 5.05 -6.40
C GLN A 31 -10.32 4.48 -5.30
N THR A 32 -10.97 5.34 -4.53
CA THR A 32 -12.00 4.91 -3.58
C THR A 32 -13.30 4.62 -4.31
N THR A 33 -14.03 3.61 -3.85
CA THR A 33 -15.39 3.28 -4.31
C THR A 33 -16.36 3.45 -3.15
N SER A 34 -17.67 3.38 -3.42
CA SER A 34 -18.69 3.44 -2.37
C SER A 34 -18.59 2.30 -1.35
N ASP A 35 -18.00 1.17 -1.74
CA ASP A 35 -17.91 -0.07 -0.97
C ASP A 35 -16.48 -0.49 -0.60
N GLY A 36 -15.46 0.26 -1.05
CA GLY A 36 -14.05 -0.03 -0.82
C GLY A 36 -13.08 0.89 -1.56
N ALA A 37 -12.07 0.27 -2.19
CA ALA A 37 -11.09 0.95 -3.02
C ALA A 37 -10.50 -0.04 -4.05
N VAL A 38 -10.02 0.50 -5.18
CA VAL A 38 -9.34 -0.23 -6.25
C VAL A 38 -7.90 0.24 -6.33
N LEU A 39 -6.96 -0.71 -6.37
CA LEU A 39 -5.54 -0.48 -6.60
C LEU A 39 -5.17 -0.96 -8.01
N SER A 40 -4.72 -0.04 -8.86
CA SER A 40 -4.25 -0.34 -10.22
C SER A 40 -2.74 -0.33 -10.27
N VAL A 41 -2.13 -1.38 -10.80
CA VAL A 41 -0.67 -1.52 -10.89
C VAL A 41 -0.26 -1.71 -12.35
N LYS A 42 0.63 -0.86 -12.82
CA LYS A 42 1.27 -0.94 -14.13
C LYS A 42 2.76 -1.18 -13.95
N ALA A 43 3.32 -2.06 -14.77
CA ALA A 43 4.74 -2.35 -14.80
C ALA A 43 5.28 -2.12 -16.20
N LEU A 44 6.55 -1.70 -16.31
CA LEU A 44 7.21 -1.50 -17.59
C LEU A 44 7.70 -2.82 -18.21
N THR A 45 7.94 -3.84 -17.40
CA THR A 45 8.44 -5.14 -17.84
C THR A 45 7.48 -6.26 -17.46
N ALA A 46 7.50 -7.35 -18.24
CA ALA A 46 6.73 -8.56 -17.92
C ALA A 46 7.19 -9.21 -16.60
N GLU A 47 8.48 -9.10 -16.27
CA GLU A 47 9.05 -9.61 -15.02
C GLU A 47 8.49 -8.85 -13.82
N ASP A 48 8.49 -7.52 -13.87
CA ASP A 48 7.95 -6.69 -12.78
C ASP A 48 6.44 -6.86 -12.64
N LEU A 49 5.71 -7.06 -13.75
CA LEU A 49 4.30 -7.42 -13.70
C LEU A 49 4.08 -8.80 -13.04
N ALA A 50 4.94 -9.77 -13.34
CA ALA A 50 4.88 -11.09 -12.71
C ALA A 50 5.15 -11.02 -11.20
N LYS A 51 6.11 -10.19 -10.76
CA LYS A 51 6.38 -9.92 -9.35
C LYS A 51 5.17 -9.28 -8.65
N ALA A 52 4.56 -8.26 -9.25
CA ALA A 52 3.35 -7.63 -8.70
C ALA A 52 2.20 -8.64 -8.54
N ARG A 53 2.01 -9.52 -9.53
CA ARG A 53 1.01 -10.60 -9.47
C ARG A 53 1.32 -11.62 -8.38
N ALA A 54 2.59 -12.01 -8.22
CA ALA A 54 3.02 -12.97 -7.20
C ALA A 54 2.84 -12.42 -5.78
N LEU A 55 3.08 -11.12 -5.56
CA LEU A 55 2.82 -10.45 -4.28
C LEU A 55 1.31 -10.37 -3.99
N GLY A 56 0.50 -10.18 -5.03
CA GLY A 56 -0.92 -9.92 -4.89
C GLY A 56 -1.20 -8.64 -4.09
N PHE A 57 -2.47 -8.41 -3.76
CA PHE A 57 -2.88 -7.19 -3.05
C PHE A 57 -2.18 -7.04 -1.69
N PHE A 58 -2.23 -8.07 -0.83
CA PHE A 58 -1.65 -7.97 0.52
C PHE A 58 -0.13 -7.82 0.51
N GLY A 59 0.57 -8.49 -0.40
CA GLY A 59 2.02 -8.32 -0.53
C GLY A 59 2.40 -6.92 -1.01
N LEU A 60 1.61 -6.32 -1.90
CA LEU A 60 1.78 -4.92 -2.30
C LEU A 60 1.49 -3.95 -1.15
N MET A 61 0.43 -4.20 -0.37
CA MET A 61 0.09 -3.39 0.81
C MET A 61 1.11 -3.52 1.95
N ALA A 62 1.90 -4.60 2.00
CA ALA A 62 2.98 -4.76 2.97
C ALA A 62 4.32 -4.15 2.51
N LYS A 63 4.40 -3.68 1.26
CA LYS A 63 5.63 -3.10 0.69
C LYS A 63 5.67 -1.59 0.88
N GLY A 64 6.87 -1.08 1.14
CA GLY A 64 7.14 0.32 1.39
C GLY A 64 7.62 0.53 2.82
N SER A 65 8.43 1.55 3.04
CA SER A 65 9.08 1.79 4.33
C SER A 65 8.22 2.60 5.29
N HIS A 66 6.95 2.91 4.99
CA HIS A 66 6.10 3.75 5.84
C HIS A 66 5.91 3.18 7.26
N HIS A 67 5.84 1.86 7.41
CA HIS A 67 5.73 1.23 8.73
C HIS A 67 7.09 1.03 9.42
N GLN A 68 8.20 1.15 8.71
CA GLN A 68 9.52 0.87 9.25
C GLN A 68 9.93 1.88 10.34
N PRO A 69 9.74 3.20 10.17
CA PRO A 69 9.89 4.17 11.26
C PRO A 69 8.95 3.91 12.43
N HIS A 70 7.71 3.50 12.17
CA HIS A 70 6.74 3.17 13.22
C HIS A 70 7.22 1.96 14.05
N HIS A 71 7.65 0.87 13.40
CA HIS A 71 8.23 -0.30 14.07
C HIS A 71 9.53 0.03 14.80
N LEU A 72 10.40 0.84 14.19
CA LEU A 72 11.64 1.29 14.83
C LEU A 72 11.34 2.13 16.07
N ALA A 73 10.40 3.07 15.98
CA ALA A 73 9.99 3.92 17.10
C ALA A 73 9.36 3.12 18.25
N MET A 74 8.62 2.04 17.96
CA MET A 74 8.18 1.09 18.99
C MET A 74 9.37 0.39 19.66
N ALA A 75 10.33 -0.10 18.87
CA ALA A 75 11.48 -0.82 19.38
C ALA A 75 12.45 0.08 20.18
N THR A 76 12.54 1.36 19.83
CA THR A 76 13.44 2.33 20.49
C THR A 76 12.73 3.18 21.55
N GLY A 77 11.42 3.02 21.76
CA GLY A 77 10.64 3.82 22.71
C GLY A 77 10.47 5.29 22.28
N MET A 78 10.58 5.59 20.98
CA MET A 78 10.48 6.94 20.40
C MET A 78 9.17 7.15 19.63
N MET A 79 8.12 6.39 19.95
CA MET A 79 6.81 6.55 19.34
C MET A 79 6.21 7.90 19.75
N ASN A 80 6.17 8.86 18.82
CA ASN A 80 5.42 10.09 19.03
C ASN A 80 3.96 9.86 18.63
N HIS A 81 3.05 10.24 19.53
CA HIS A 81 1.62 10.36 19.24
C HIS A 81 1.32 11.66 18.51
#